data_AF-A0A6G6PHQ0-F1
#
_entry.id   AF-A0A6G6PHQ0-F1
#
_cell.length_a   1.000
_cell.length_b   1.000
_cell.length_c   1.000
_cell.angle_alpha   90.00
_cell.angle_beta   90.00
_cell.angle_gamma   90.00
#
_symmetry.space_group_name_H-M   'P 1'
#
loop_
_entity.id
_entity.type
_entity.pdbx_description
1 polymer ?
#
loop_
_entity_poly.entity_id
_entity_poly.type
_entity_poly.pdbx_seq_one_letter_code
_entity_poly.pdbx_strand_id
1 'polypeptide(L)'
;MPHSPKEKKAVLTRVRKLKGQLFALESALEDEVECAAILQQIAAIRGAVNGLMAGVLESHLREGLQESATTQLQKDSVDDAISLIRTYLR
;
A
#
# COMPACT_ATOMS: atom_id res chain seq x y z
N MET A 1 -10.34 -6.15 -2.08
CA MET A 1 -9.40 -6.33 -3.22
C MET A 1 -9.57 -5.09 -4.12
N PRO A 2 -8.74 -4.71 -5.11
CA PRO A 2 -9.20 -3.67 -6.04
C PRO A 2 -10.28 -4.27 -6.96
N HIS A 3 -11.56 -3.93 -6.75
CA HIS A 3 -12.68 -4.58 -7.45
C HIS A 3 -13.02 -3.91 -8.79
N SER A 4 -12.58 -2.67 -9.05
CA SER A 4 -12.67 -2.10 -10.40
C SER A 4 -11.43 -2.40 -11.26
N PRO A 5 -11.59 -2.60 -12.58
CA PRO A 5 -10.45 -2.75 -13.50
C PRO A 5 -9.47 -1.57 -13.46
N LYS A 6 -9.98 -0.35 -13.21
CA LYS A 6 -9.19 0.88 -13.13
C LYS A 6 -8.31 0.90 -11.87
N GLU A 7 -8.87 0.58 -10.71
CA GLU A 7 -8.11 0.51 -9.45
C GLU A 7 -7.11 -0.64 -9.50
N LYS A 8 -7.50 -1.80 -10.02
CA LYS A 8 -6.60 -2.94 -10.18
C LYS A 8 -5.38 -2.56 -11.03
N LYS A 9 -5.60 -1.85 -12.14
CA LYS A 9 -4.52 -1.33 -12.98
C LYS A 9 -3.63 -0.33 -12.24
N ALA A 10 -4.21 0.57 -11.45
CA ALA A 10 -3.47 1.57 -10.67
C ALA A 10 -2.60 0.91 -9.58
N VAL A 11 -3.16 -0.04 -8.81
CA VAL A 11 -2.45 -0.83 -7.79
C VAL A 11 -1.32 -1.63 -8.42
N LEU A 12 -1.58 -2.36 -9.52
CA LEU A 12 -0.55 -3.12 -10.24
C LEU A 12 0.57 -2.21 -10.77
N THR A 13 0.25 -0.99 -11.21
CA THR A 13 1.25 -0.03 -11.66
C THR A 13 2.18 0.38 -10.51
N ARG A 14 1.64 0.60 -9.31
CA ARG A 14 2.44 0.91 -8.11
C ARG A 14 3.32 -0.27 -7.69
N VAL A 15 2.78 -1.49 -7.70
CA VAL A 15 3.56 -2.71 -7.42
C VAL A 15 4.72 -2.89 -8.40
N ARG A 16 4.49 -2.65 -9.70
CA ARG A 16 5.56 -2.72 -10.71
C ARG A 16 6.65 -1.66 -10.49
N LYS A 17 6.28 -0.45 -10.07
CA LYS A 17 7.26 0.58 -9.69
C LYS A 17 8.09 0.16 -8.49
N LEU A 18 7.45 -0.36 -7.44
CA LEU A 18 8.14 -0.91 -6.26
C LEU A 18 9.12 -2.02 -6.63
N LYS A 19 8.74 -2.94 -7.53
CA LYS A 19 9.64 -3.96 -8.04
C LYS A 19 10.91 -3.37 -8.67
N GLY A 20 10.77 -2.31 -9.48
CA GLY A 20 11.91 -1.61 -10.07
C GLY A 20 12.80 -0.92 -9.03
N GLN A 21 12.20 -0.33 -7.99
CA GLN A 21 12.96 0.28 -6.89
C GLN A 21 13.74 -0.76 -6.08
N LEU A 22 13.14 -1.93 -5.83
CA LEU A 22 13.82 -3.03 -5.14
C LEU A 22 15.00 -3.58 -5.95
N PHE A 23 14.82 -3.75 -7.26
CA PHE A 23 15.92 -4.15 -8.14
C PHE A 23 17.07 -3.13 -8.14
N ALA A 24 16.74 -1.83 -8.18
CA ALA A 24 17.76 -0.78 -8.10
C ALA A 24 18.51 -0.77 -6.75
N LEU A 25 17.81 -1.09 -5.65
CA LEU A 25 18.43 -1.24 -4.33
C LEU A 25 19.35 -2.45 -4.25
N GLU A 26 18.93 -3.58 -4.81
CA GLU A 26 19.75 -4.79 -4.92
C GLU A 26 21.04 -4.50 -5.69
N SER A 27 20.96 -3.91 -6.88
CA SER A 27 22.15 -3.53 -7.65
C SER A 27 23.04 -2.52 -6.91
N ALA A 28 22.46 -1.53 -6.23
CA ALA A 28 23.25 -0.56 -5.45
C ALA A 28 24.01 -1.20 -4.27
N LEU A 29 23.47 -2.28 -3.69
CA LEU A 29 24.14 -3.05 -2.65
C LEU A 29 25.26 -3.93 -3.23
N GLU A 30 25.06 -4.50 -4.42
CA GLU A 30 26.08 -5.29 -5.14
C GLU A 30 27.25 -4.42 -5.63
N ASP A 31 26.95 -3.19 -6.08
CA ASP A 31 27.94 -2.23 -6.60
C ASP A 31 28.66 -1.42 -5.49
N GLU A 32 28.49 -1.79 -4.22
CA GLU A 32 29.08 -1.14 -3.03
C GLU A 32 28.87 0.40 -2.99
N VAL A 33 27.67 0.85 -3.37
CA VAL A 33 27.30 2.27 -3.37
C VAL A 33 27.32 2.86 -1.95
N GLU A 34 27.67 4.15 -1.85
CA GLU A 34 27.65 4.93 -0.61
C GLU A 34 26.39 4.71 0.26
N CYS A 35 26.59 4.47 1.55
CA CYS A 35 25.52 4.19 2.53
C CYS A 35 24.41 5.26 2.53
N ALA A 36 24.75 6.53 2.30
CA ALA A 36 23.77 7.61 2.25
C ALA A 36 22.77 7.43 1.09
N ALA A 37 23.23 6.97 -0.08
CA ALA A 37 22.37 6.72 -1.23
C ALA A 37 21.48 5.49 -1.01
N ILE A 38 22.01 4.43 -0.39
CA ILE A 38 21.23 3.25 0.02
C ILE A 38 20.10 3.66 0.96
N LEU A 39 20.40 4.47 1.99
CA LEU A 39 19.39 4.96 2.94
C LEU A 39 18.31 5.80 2.26
N GLN A 40 18.68 6.62 1.26
CA GLN A 40 17.71 7.37 0.46
C GLN A 40 16.79 6.47 -0.35
N GLN A 41 17.32 5.41 -0.96
CA GLN A 41 16.51 4.44 -1.70
C GLN A 41 15.53 3.70 -0.78
N ILE A 42 15.99 3.27 0.40
CA ILE A 42 15.13 2.64 1.41
C ILE A 42 14.00 3.59 1.84
N ALA A 43 14.32 4.86 2.09
CA ALA A 43 13.32 5.86 2.45
C ALA A 43 12.28 6.07 1.33
N ALA A 44 12.70 6.08 0.06
CA ALA A 44 11.82 6.18 -1.10
C ALA A 44 10.92 4.94 -1.25
N ILE A 45 11.46 3.74 -1.06
CA ILE A 45 10.70 2.48 -1.07
C ILE A 45 9.64 2.49 0.04
N ARG A 46 10.02 2.88 1.26
CA ARG A 46 9.06 3.02 2.37
C ARG A 46 7.91 3.96 2.02
N GLY A 47 8.21 5.12 1.42
CA GLY A 47 7.19 6.05 0.96
C GLY A 47 6.26 5.45 -0.11
N ALA A 48 6.82 4.71 -1.07
CA ALA A 48 6.04 4.03 -2.10
C ALA A 48 5.16 2.91 -1.55
N VAL A 49 5.65 2.13 -0.58
CA VAL A 49 4.86 1.11 0.15
C VAL A 49 3.70 1.77 0.89
N ASN A 50 3.96 2.84 1.63
CA ASN A 50 2.91 3.58 2.36
C ASN A 50 1.84 4.12 1.40
N GLY A 51 2.25 4.65 0.24
CA GLY A 51 1.32 5.11 -0.78
C GLY A 51 0.50 3.98 -1.43
N LEU A 52 1.08 2.80 -1.62
CA LEU A 52 0.35 1.61 -2.09
C LEU A 52 -0.68 1.17 -1.05
N MET A 53 -0.26 1.08 0.21
CA MET A 53 -1.11 0.69 1.33
C MET A 53 -2.32 1.61 1.48
N ALA A 54 -2.11 2.92 1.47
CA ALA A 54 -3.20 3.91 1.55
C ALA A 54 -4.24 3.73 0.43
N GLY A 55 -3.78 3.48 -0.80
CA GLY A 55 -4.69 3.25 -1.93
C GLY A 55 -5.50 1.95 -1.81
N VAL A 56 -4.88 0.87 -1.33
CA VAL A 56 -5.59 -0.42 -1.12
C VAL A 56 -6.60 -0.30 0.03
N LEU A 57 -6.21 0.37 1.12
CA LEU A 57 -7.09 0.62 2.25
C LEU A 57 -8.29 1.48 1.83
N GLU A 58 -8.07 2.58 1.11
CA GLU A 58 -9.17 3.43 0.62
C GLU A 58 -10.20 2.65 -0.20
N SER A 59 -9.73 1.83 -1.16
CA SER A 59 -10.64 0.98 -1.95
C SER A 59 -11.43 0.01 -1.07
N HIS A 60 -10.77 -0.65 -0.11
CA HIS A 60 -11.44 -1.58 0.80
C HIS A 60 -12.51 -0.92 1.68
N LEU A 61 -12.22 0.28 2.20
CA LEU A 61 -13.17 1.05 3.02
C LEU A 61 -14.36 1.55 2.22
N ARG A 62 -14.11 2.08 1.01
CA ARG A 62 -15.16 2.61 0.14
C ARG A 62 -16.18 1.53 -0.23
N GLU A 63 -15.72 0.31 -0.42
CA GLU A 63 -16.58 -0.83 -0.77
C GLU A 63 -17.35 -1.37 0.43
N GLY A 64 -16.68 -1.62 1.57
CA GLY A 64 -17.34 -2.13 2.78
C GLY A 64 -18.47 -1.20 3.28
N LEU A 65 -18.29 0.10 3.11
CA LEU A 65 -19.31 1.12 3.41
C LEU A 65 -20.43 1.20 2.36
N GLN A 66 -20.18 0.82 1.10
CA GLN A 66 -21.20 0.78 0.04
C GLN A 66 -22.06 -0.49 0.07
N GLU A 67 -21.49 -1.64 0.44
CA GLU A 67 -22.20 -2.92 0.51
C GLU A 67 -23.03 -3.09 1.80
N SER A 68 -22.74 -2.30 2.84
CA SER A 68 -23.42 -2.40 4.12
C SER A 68 -24.78 -1.67 4.12
N ALA A 69 -25.83 -2.40 3.73
CA ALA A 69 -27.22 -1.90 3.70
C ALA A 69 -27.91 -1.84 5.08
N THR A 70 -27.32 -2.42 6.13
CA THR A 70 -27.87 -2.44 7.50
C THR A 70 -26.87 -1.91 8.53
N THR A 71 -27.39 -1.34 9.62
CA THR A 71 -26.59 -0.67 10.67
C THR A 71 -25.62 -1.63 11.39
N GLN A 72 -25.89 -2.93 11.42
CA GLN A 72 -24.97 -3.94 11.97
C GLN A 72 -23.77 -4.18 11.05
N LEU A 73 -23.99 -4.42 9.75
CA LEU A 73 -22.92 -4.65 8.78
C LEU A 73 -21.99 -3.44 8.65
N GLN A 74 -22.55 -2.23 8.78
CA GLN A 74 -21.77 -0.99 8.81
C GLN A 74 -20.82 -0.92 10.01
N LYS A 75 -21.23 -1.41 11.19
CA LYS A 75 -20.37 -1.41 12.39
C LYS A 75 -19.20 -2.38 12.23
N ASP A 76 -19.46 -3.59 11.75
CA ASP A 76 -18.42 -4.61 11.55
C ASP A 76 -17.39 -4.13 10.51
N SER A 77 -17.84 -3.52 9.41
CA SER A 77 -16.94 -2.93 8.40
C SER A 77 -16.08 -1.79 8.95
N VAL A 78 -16.58 -1.01 9.91
CA VAL A 78 -15.83 0.08 10.56
C VAL A 78 -14.83 -0.47 11.58
N ASP A 79 -15.16 -1.53 12.32
CA ASP A 79 -14.22 -2.17 13.25
C ASP A 79 -13.06 -2.84 12.50
N ASP A 80 -13.32 -3.48 11.37
CA ASP A 80 -12.28 -4.01 10.47
C ASP A 80 -11.38 -2.90 9.93
N ALA A 81 -11.95 -1.77 9.54
CA ALA A 81 -11.21 -0.58 9.14
C ALA A 81 -10.26 -0.08 10.24
N ILE A 82 -10.78 0.05 11.46
CA ILE A 82 -10.02 0.50 12.63
C ILE A 82 -8.89 -0.49 12.96
N SER A 83 -9.15 -1.79 12.86
CA SER A 83 -8.15 -2.85 13.07
C SER A 83 -6.99 -2.77 12.07
N LEU A 84 -7.30 -2.57 10.78
CA LEU A 84 -6.31 -2.37 9.74
C LEU A 84 -5.48 -1.10 10.03
N ILE A 85 -6.14 0.03 10.28
CA ILE A 85 -5.46 1.30 10.61
C ILE A 85 -4.52 1.14 11.83
N ARG A 86 -4.95 0.46 12.90
CA ARG A 86 -4.12 0.22 14.11
C ARG A 86 -2.91 -0.68 13.83
N THR A 87 -3.07 -1.66 12.94
CA THR A 87 -1.96 -2.53 12.51
C THR A 87 -0.91 -1.74 11.72
N TYR A 88 -1.34 -0.74 10.95
CA TYR A 88 -0.49 -0.01 10.02
C TYR A 88 0.08 1.33 10.52
N LEU A 89 -0.56 1.99 11.49
CA LEU A 89 -0.08 3.23 12.12
C LEU A 89 0.78 2.99 13.37
N ARG A 90 1.58 1.91 13.38
CA ARG A 90 2.60 1.71 14.42
C ARG A 90 3.87 2.49 14.14
#